data_AF-A0A4Q2V9X1-F1
#
_entry.id   AF-A0A4Q2V9X1-F1
#
_cell.length_a   1.000
_cell.length_b   1.000
_cell.length_c   1.000
_cell.angle_alpha   90.00
_cell.angle_beta   90.00
_cell.angle_gamma   90.00
#
_symmetry.space_group_name_H-M   'P 1'
#
loop_
_entity.id
_entity.type
_entity.pdbx_description
1 polymer ?
#
loop_
_entity_poly.entity_id
_entity_poly.type
_entity_poly.pdbx_seq_one_letter_code
_entity_poly.pdbx_strand_id
1 'polypeptide(L)'
;MALTLAPYHAAMRIGQGFNSYTHEILVNDAVVYDTETPGGDHYQGDTKQVSQIVSYCTRHVDKVSEVTDAMNVSAALSIKTATAGGGLTGSYVNSDKFKESTLNFFVQVTVVNQTIMAEDVRQFNAIDGVWNTGKFMKVYGDCYISGFIEGGELDAIVSVKITDKSTESDIKAALEASFGQGNAAGGKLNASFNLDKTNALKNCETTITVNWNGGGDIKPADELWSIESLTKAAAAFPYNVARCPQRTYAILTKYENLLSFQKLSPKPTVLDYDVASLYTNDLLDAMMAYKNIWKKIHLDIADYEDNNVTLKTAKIEPRKADVKTEIGKPKRMEALHFLQDLVDTARENAGDSSEQVLELVNLLHSPGGTHTASSQSSKNFEYPDNIGIPYEPDEFGLEKARKDCRLEMLKIVKEVDEVIANPMLALDPERDLQYTNPTFFRRLLPVSCLQTARDVFLFFLRKAFLLGSLLPITKESKPGFAMD
;
A
#
# COMPACT_ATOMS: atom_id res chain seq x y z
N MET A 1 17.83 12.44 -14.78
CA MET A 1 16.62 11.64 -14.50
C MET A 1 16.30 11.75 -13.02
N ALA A 2 15.07 11.49 -12.58
CA ALA A 2 14.80 11.32 -11.16
C ALA A 2 15.56 10.08 -10.64
N LEU A 3 15.96 10.09 -9.36
CA LEU A 3 16.53 8.90 -8.72
C LEU A 3 15.40 7.94 -8.34
N THR A 4 15.56 6.65 -8.63
CA THR A 4 14.70 5.61 -8.07
C THR A 4 15.18 5.32 -6.65
N LEU A 5 14.29 5.40 -5.66
CA LEU A 5 14.61 5.28 -4.24
C LEU A 5 13.81 4.17 -3.58
N ALA A 6 14.37 3.58 -2.53
CA ALA A 6 13.65 2.72 -1.58
C ALA A 6 14.04 3.09 -0.14
N PRO A 7 13.11 3.05 0.84
CA PRO A 7 13.42 3.36 2.23
C PRO A 7 14.58 2.52 2.77
N TYR A 8 15.52 3.18 3.43
CA TYR A 8 16.72 2.53 3.93
C TYR A 8 16.40 1.51 5.03
N HIS A 9 17.05 0.35 4.95
CA HIS A 9 17.03 -0.67 5.99
C HIS A 9 18.47 -1.06 6.37
N ALA A 10 18.75 -1.27 7.66
CA ALA A 10 20.11 -1.51 8.18
C ALA A 10 20.81 -2.77 7.61
N ALA A 11 20.08 -3.68 6.97
CA ALA A 11 20.65 -4.83 6.25
C ALA A 11 21.18 -4.49 4.85
N MET A 12 20.80 -3.36 4.25
CA MET A 12 21.17 -2.97 2.89
C MET A 12 22.67 -2.66 2.77
N ARG A 13 23.28 -3.08 1.66
CA ARG A 13 24.68 -2.82 1.32
C ARG A 13 24.79 -2.25 -0.10
N ILE A 14 25.84 -1.49 -0.35
CA ILE A 14 26.19 -1.03 -1.69
C ILE A 14 26.56 -2.25 -2.55
N GLY A 15 26.15 -2.26 -3.81
CA GLY A 15 26.39 -3.38 -4.74
C GLY A 15 25.46 -4.57 -4.52
N GLN A 16 24.56 -4.51 -3.54
CA GLN A 16 23.59 -5.57 -3.26
C GLN A 16 22.43 -5.54 -4.27
N GLY A 17 21.99 -6.72 -4.70
CA GLY A 17 20.81 -6.87 -5.54
C GLY A 17 19.52 -6.54 -4.78
N PHE A 18 18.55 -5.97 -5.48
CA PHE A 18 17.31 -5.47 -4.91
C PHE A 18 16.16 -5.65 -5.91
N ASN A 19 14.98 -5.97 -5.39
CA ASN A 19 13.75 -5.93 -6.19
C ASN A 19 12.99 -4.63 -5.87
N SER A 20 12.97 -3.68 -6.80
CA SER A 20 12.34 -2.36 -6.57
C SER A 20 10.84 -2.47 -6.35
N TYR A 21 10.21 -3.51 -6.90
CA TYR A 21 8.77 -3.70 -6.84
C TYR A 21 8.32 -4.44 -5.58
N THR A 22 9.08 -5.41 -5.05
CA THR A 22 8.75 -6.12 -3.80
C THR A 22 9.46 -5.59 -2.57
N HIS A 23 10.46 -4.72 -2.76
CA HIS A 23 11.42 -4.25 -1.74
C HIS A 23 12.23 -5.37 -1.08
N GLU A 24 12.34 -6.53 -1.74
CA GLU A 24 13.15 -7.63 -1.26
C GLU A 24 14.65 -7.31 -1.43
N ILE A 25 15.38 -7.42 -0.32
CA ILE A 25 16.83 -7.35 -0.28
C ILE A 25 17.37 -8.72 -0.72
N LEU A 26 18.19 -8.73 -1.78
CA LEU A 26 18.64 -9.96 -2.44
C LEU A 26 20.17 -10.13 -2.32
N VAL A 27 20.80 -10.80 -3.28
CA VAL A 27 22.20 -11.26 -3.16
C VAL A 27 23.17 -10.11 -2.90
N ASN A 28 24.06 -10.29 -1.92
CA ASN A 28 25.20 -9.39 -1.71
C ASN A 28 26.11 -9.42 -2.94
N ASP A 29 26.84 -8.33 -3.15
CA ASP A 29 27.90 -8.26 -4.16
C ASP A 29 27.41 -8.61 -5.59
N ALA A 30 26.14 -8.30 -5.90
CA ALA A 30 25.56 -8.40 -7.24
C ALA A 30 26.29 -7.51 -8.25
N VAL A 31 26.78 -6.37 -7.78
CA VAL A 31 27.68 -5.48 -8.49
C VAL A 31 28.86 -5.20 -7.57
N VAL A 32 30.06 -5.35 -8.08
CA VAL A 32 31.31 -5.14 -7.34
C VAL A 32 32.11 -3.97 -7.93
N TYR A 33 33.14 -3.56 -7.20
CA TYR A 33 34.08 -2.53 -7.63
C TYR A 33 34.80 -2.95 -8.92
N ASP A 34 34.88 -2.03 -9.88
CA ASP A 34 35.76 -2.17 -11.04
C ASP A 34 37.21 -1.98 -10.59
N THR A 35 38.01 -3.04 -10.71
CA THR A 35 39.43 -3.05 -10.37
C THR A 35 40.34 -2.80 -11.57
N GLU A 36 39.80 -2.80 -12.80
CA GLU A 36 40.55 -2.57 -14.05
C GLU A 36 40.53 -1.10 -14.44
N THR A 37 39.39 -0.42 -14.22
CA THR A 37 39.23 1.04 -14.40
C THR A 37 38.66 1.73 -13.15
N PRO A 38 39.46 1.88 -12.06
CA PRO A 38 39.09 2.76 -10.95
C PRO A 38 38.92 4.19 -11.48
N GLY A 39 37.71 4.76 -11.35
CA GLY A 39 37.30 5.87 -12.20
C GLY A 39 35.89 6.39 -11.96
N GLY A 40 35.70 7.07 -10.84
CA GLY A 40 34.60 8.00 -10.61
C GLY A 40 35.08 9.45 -10.55
N ASP A 41 34.14 10.40 -10.67
CA ASP A 41 34.39 11.79 -10.26
C ASP A 41 34.51 11.78 -8.73
N HIS A 42 35.75 11.75 -8.21
CA HIS A 42 36.00 11.79 -6.78
C HIS A 42 35.53 13.13 -6.19
N TYR A 43 34.27 13.19 -5.74
CA TYR A 43 33.72 14.29 -4.96
C TYR A 43 34.42 14.38 -3.60
N GLN A 44 35.58 15.03 -3.62
CA GLN A 44 36.36 15.39 -2.43
C GLN A 44 35.67 16.57 -1.74
N GLY A 45 34.61 16.28 -0.97
CA GLY A 45 33.84 17.29 -0.25
C GLY A 45 34.70 18.04 0.77
N ASP A 46 34.93 19.33 0.54
CA ASP A 46 35.62 20.21 1.49
C ASP A 46 34.73 20.43 2.74
N THR A 47 35.20 19.93 3.89
CA THR A 47 34.37 19.63 5.07
C THR A 47 34.12 20.84 5.97
N LYS A 48 33.51 21.91 5.45
CA LYS A 48 33.19 23.12 6.25
C LYS A 48 31.76 23.63 6.20
N GLN A 49 30.91 23.15 5.29
CA GLN A 49 29.49 23.49 5.29
C GLN A 49 28.64 22.32 4.78
N VAL A 50 27.76 21.79 5.63
CA VAL A 50 26.76 20.80 5.22
C VAL A 50 25.70 21.55 4.40
N SER A 51 25.76 21.40 3.08
CA SER A 51 24.67 21.85 2.21
C SER A 51 23.44 20.99 2.50
N GLN A 52 22.29 21.62 2.72
CA GLN A 52 21.02 20.90 2.93
C GLN A 52 20.02 21.29 1.86
N ILE A 53 19.44 20.29 1.19
CA ILE A 53 18.22 20.47 0.40
C ILE A 53 17.05 20.10 1.29
N VAL A 54 16.16 21.07 1.54
CA VAL A 54 14.97 20.88 2.38
C VAL A 54 13.73 20.97 1.51
N SER A 55 12.89 19.93 1.57
CA SER A 55 11.58 19.87 0.93
C SER A 55 10.48 19.77 1.97
N TYR A 56 9.44 20.59 1.82
CA TYR A 56 8.22 20.54 2.62
C TYR A 56 7.05 20.16 1.69
N CYS A 57 6.47 18.99 1.89
CA CYS A 57 5.30 18.52 1.16
C CYS A 57 4.10 18.46 2.12
N THR A 58 2.99 19.07 1.72
CA THR A 58 1.70 18.98 2.42
C THR A 58 0.63 18.71 1.38
N ARG A 59 -0.21 17.70 1.60
CA ARG A 59 -1.32 17.36 0.70
C ARG A 59 -2.47 16.68 1.45
N HIS A 60 -3.68 16.87 0.94
CA HIS A 60 -4.81 16.00 1.25
C HIS A 60 -4.56 14.60 0.65
N VAL A 61 -4.98 13.55 1.35
CA VAL A 61 -4.83 12.16 0.88
C VAL A 61 -6.10 11.36 1.14
N ASP A 62 -6.65 10.72 0.11
CA ASP A 62 -7.88 9.92 0.20
C ASP A 62 -7.60 8.40 0.19
N LYS A 63 -6.47 8.05 -0.42
CA LYS A 63 -5.99 6.69 -0.63
C LYS A 63 -4.75 6.43 0.24
N VAL A 64 -4.51 5.16 0.58
CA VAL A 64 -3.29 4.80 1.33
C VAL A 64 -2.14 4.53 0.37
N SER A 65 -2.44 4.10 -0.86
CA SER A 65 -1.48 4.06 -1.97
C SER A 65 -0.74 5.38 -2.15
N GLU A 66 -1.47 6.50 -2.18
CA GLU A 66 -0.90 7.86 -2.24
C GLU A 66 0.12 8.13 -1.13
N VAL A 67 -0.15 7.66 0.11
CA VAL A 67 0.75 7.85 1.26
C VAL A 67 2.00 6.98 1.11
N THR A 68 1.83 5.70 0.79
CA THR A 68 2.97 4.78 0.61
C THR A 68 3.87 5.22 -0.55
N ASP A 69 3.29 5.68 -1.66
CA ASP A 69 4.01 6.17 -2.84
C ASP A 69 4.95 7.35 -2.52
N ALA A 70 4.48 8.35 -1.76
CA ALA A 70 5.34 9.49 -1.37
C ALA A 70 6.41 9.15 -0.32
N MET A 71 6.25 8.05 0.42
CA MET A 71 7.28 7.46 1.27
C MET A 71 8.22 6.53 0.47
N ASN A 72 8.08 6.47 -0.87
CA ASN A 72 8.70 5.51 -1.77
C ASN A 72 8.51 4.04 -1.33
N VAL A 73 7.41 3.72 -0.64
CA VAL A 73 7.08 2.37 -0.15
C VAL A 73 6.27 1.62 -1.19
N SER A 74 6.76 0.48 -1.66
CA SER A 74 6.01 -0.40 -2.55
C SER A 74 4.63 -0.81 -2.01
N ALA A 75 3.64 -0.73 -2.90
CA ALA A 75 2.32 -1.28 -2.68
C ALA A 75 2.32 -2.83 -2.59
N ALA A 76 3.18 -3.52 -3.34
CA ALA A 76 3.29 -4.98 -3.27
C ALA A 76 3.85 -5.44 -1.91
N LEU A 77 4.89 -4.77 -1.39
CA LEU A 77 5.38 -4.98 -0.02
C LEU A 77 4.27 -4.73 1.00
N SER A 78 3.53 -3.63 0.83
CA SER A 78 2.43 -3.24 1.72
C SER A 78 1.31 -4.28 1.76
N ILE A 79 0.89 -4.82 0.61
CA ILE A 79 -0.13 -5.89 0.52
C ILE A 79 0.38 -7.19 1.16
N LYS A 80 1.62 -7.61 0.86
CA LYS A 80 2.21 -8.82 1.44
C LYS A 80 2.32 -8.74 2.97
N THR A 81 2.83 -7.62 3.50
CA THR A 81 2.94 -7.42 4.95
C THR A 81 1.56 -7.29 5.64
N ALA A 82 0.56 -6.69 4.98
CA ALA A 82 -0.78 -6.48 5.54
C ALA A 82 -1.53 -7.76 5.95
N THR A 83 -1.19 -8.91 5.37
CA THR A 83 -1.85 -10.20 5.62
C THR A 83 -1.15 -11.06 6.67
N ALA A 84 0.12 -10.79 6.98
CA ALA A 84 0.91 -11.52 7.97
C ALA A 84 0.58 -11.16 9.44
N GLY A 85 -0.47 -10.39 9.69
CA GLY A 85 -0.84 -9.89 11.02
C GLY A 85 -0.02 -8.67 11.49
N GLY A 86 1.04 -8.30 10.76
CA GLY A 86 1.71 -7.02 10.91
C GLY A 86 0.85 -5.84 10.44
N GLY A 87 1.13 -4.65 10.97
CA GLY A 87 0.67 -3.41 10.37
C GLY A 87 1.27 -3.23 8.97
N LEU A 88 0.64 -2.40 8.12
CA LEU A 88 1.29 -1.97 6.88
C LEU A 88 2.64 -1.36 7.23
N THR A 89 3.71 -1.94 6.67
CA THR A 89 5.08 -1.45 6.83
C THR A 89 5.44 -0.99 8.26
N GLY A 90 5.04 -1.78 9.26
CA GLY A 90 5.53 -1.69 10.63
C GLY A 90 4.79 -0.72 11.57
N SER A 91 4.38 0.47 11.13
CA SER A 91 3.64 1.42 12.00
C SER A 91 2.94 2.59 11.28
N TYR A 92 3.38 2.95 10.07
CA TYR A 92 3.25 4.32 9.56
C TYR A 92 1.81 4.82 9.34
N VAL A 93 0.87 3.94 8.99
CA VAL A 93 -0.53 4.33 8.73
C VAL A 93 -1.47 3.57 9.66
N ASN A 94 -2.09 4.28 10.61
CA ASN A 94 -3.25 3.77 11.32
C ASN A 94 -4.45 3.72 10.36
N SER A 95 -4.60 2.59 9.65
CA SER A 95 -5.57 2.42 8.57
C SER A 95 -7.02 2.62 9.02
N ASP A 96 -7.31 2.37 10.30
CA ASP A 96 -8.64 2.55 10.87
C ASP A 96 -8.96 4.03 11.04
N LYS A 97 -8.08 4.78 11.71
CA LYS A 97 -8.21 6.23 11.87
C LYS A 97 -8.18 6.96 10.52
N PHE A 98 -7.37 6.49 9.58
CA PHE A 98 -7.32 7.02 8.22
C PHE A 98 -8.67 6.87 7.49
N LYS A 99 -9.31 5.69 7.54
CA LYS A 99 -10.58 5.45 6.84
C LYS A 99 -11.84 5.86 7.62
N GLU A 100 -11.76 6.07 8.93
CA GLU A 100 -12.84 6.67 9.74
C GLU A 100 -12.88 8.20 9.66
N SER A 101 -11.77 8.84 9.32
CA SER A 101 -11.66 10.30 9.27
C SER A 101 -12.31 10.89 8.03
N THR A 102 -12.82 12.11 8.18
CA THR A 102 -13.45 12.89 7.10
C THR A 102 -12.39 13.53 6.21
N LEU A 103 -11.29 13.99 6.82
CA LEU A 103 -10.13 14.57 6.14
C LEU A 103 -8.87 13.85 6.62
N ASN A 104 -7.94 13.58 5.71
CA ASN A 104 -6.58 13.17 6.05
C ASN A 104 -5.59 14.07 5.33
N PHE A 105 -4.60 14.54 6.07
CA PHE A 105 -3.47 15.29 5.53
C PHE A 105 -2.18 14.53 5.75
N PHE A 106 -1.38 14.44 4.70
CA PHE A 106 0.00 13.97 4.75
C PHE A 106 0.94 15.17 4.74
N VAL A 107 1.80 15.25 5.75
CA VAL A 107 2.81 16.30 5.93
C VAL A 107 4.18 15.62 5.99
N GLN A 108 5.08 15.98 5.09
CA GLN A 108 6.41 15.40 4.95
C GLN A 108 7.47 16.50 4.93
N VAL A 109 8.52 16.32 5.72
CA VAL A 109 9.73 17.15 5.67
C VAL A 109 10.91 16.27 5.32
N THR A 110 11.41 16.39 4.09
CA THR A 110 12.59 15.66 3.61
C THR A 110 13.78 16.60 3.64
N VAL A 111 14.87 16.16 4.27
CA VAL A 111 16.12 16.91 4.40
C VAL A 111 17.24 16.03 3.85
N VAL A 112 17.90 16.48 2.79
CA VAL A 112 19.06 15.80 2.21
C VAL A 112 20.32 16.58 2.57
N ASN A 113 21.20 15.98 3.36
CA ASN A 113 22.50 16.54 3.71
C ASN A 113 23.58 16.07 2.71
N GLN A 114 23.50 14.80 2.28
CA GLN A 114 24.47 14.21 1.37
C GLN A 114 23.85 13.09 0.55
N THR A 115 24.27 12.97 -0.70
CA THR A 115 24.03 11.81 -1.56
C THR A 115 25.34 11.05 -1.70
N ILE A 116 25.39 9.81 -1.26
CA ILE A 116 26.57 8.94 -1.29
C ILE A 116 26.38 7.94 -2.43
N MET A 117 27.04 8.16 -3.56
CA MET A 117 27.10 7.19 -4.67
C MET A 117 28.42 6.42 -4.59
N ALA A 118 28.38 5.11 -4.81
CA ALA A 118 29.59 4.32 -5.01
C ALA A 118 29.88 4.22 -6.51
N GLU A 119 30.50 5.28 -7.05
CA GLU A 119 30.70 5.40 -8.49
C GLU A 119 31.51 4.24 -9.09
N ASP A 120 32.47 3.67 -8.36
CA ASP A 120 33.31 2.57 -8.83
C ASP A 120 32.61 1.19 -8.82
N VAL A 121 31.40 1.08 -8.25
CA VAL A 121 30.62 -0.18 -8.20
C VAL A 121 29.87 -0.38 -9.53
N ARG A 122 30.59 -0.88 -10.53
CA ARG A 122 30.13 -1.00 -11.94
C ARG A 122 30.28 -2.39 -12.56
N GLN A 123 30.93 -3.33 -11.88
CA GLN A 123 31.18 -4.66 -12.42
C GLN A 123 30.09 -5.64 -11.97
N PHE A 124 29.17 -6.02 -12.86
CA PHE A 124 28.16 -7.02 -12.56
C PHE A 124 28.81 -8.39 -12.29
N ASN A 125 28.47 -8.99 -11.16
CA ASN A 125 29.05 -10.22 -10.66
C ASN A 125 28.12 -11.40 -10.96
N ALA A 126 28.32 -12.06 -12.10
CA ALA A 126 27.44 -13.11 -12.60
C ALA A 126 27.69 -14.46 -11.89
N ILE A 127 26.62 -15.04 -11.33
CA ILE A 127 26.59 -16.38 -10.74
C ILE A 127 26.17 -17.38 -11.81
N ASP A 128 26.96 -18.45 -11.98
CA ASP A 128 26.66 -19.47 -12.97
C ASP A 128 25.32 -20.19 -12.70
N GLY A 129 24.62 -20.55 -13.78
CA GLY A 129 23.27 -21.13 -13.76
C GLY A 129 22.12 -20.15 -13.51
N VAL A 130 22.39 -18.85 -13.32
CA VAL A 130 21.40 -17.80 -13.00
C VAL A 130 21.03 -16.96 -14.25
N TRP A 131 21.03 -17.59 -15.43
CA TRP A 131 20.79 -16.94 -16.72
C TRP A 131 19.32 -16.82 -17.13
N ASN A 132 18.43 -17.62 -16.52
CA ASN A 132 16.99 -17.58 -16.79
C ASN A 132 16.31 -16.48 -15.96
N THR A 133 15.46 -15.65 -16.57
CA THR A 133 14.71 -14.55 -15.93
C THR A 133 14.08 -14.93 -14.58
N GLY A 134 13.36 -16.05 -14.49
CA GLY A 134 12.70 -16.48 -13.24
C GLY A 134 13.68 -16.84 -12.11
N LYS A 135 14.91 -17.24 -12.43
CA LYS A 135 16.00 -17.41 -11.45
C LYS A 135 16.71 -16.09 -11.17
N PHE A 136 17.01 -15.31 -12.21
CA PHE A 136 17.66 -14.02 -12.12
C PHE A 136 16.91 -13.08 -11.18
N MET A 137 15.61 -12.90 -11.40
CA MET A 137 14.76 -12.04 -10.58
C MET A 137 14.67 -12.46 -9.11
N LYS A 138 14.88 -13.76 -8.81
CA LYS A 138 14.91 -14.30 -7.43
C LYS A 138 16.27 -14.17 -6.73
N VAL A 139 17.35 -13.97 -7.48
CA VAL A 139 18.72 -13.88 -6.95
C VAL A 139 19.21 -12.44 -6.94
N TYR A 140 18.93 -11.68 -8.01
CA TYR A 140 19.42 -10.33 -8.25
C TYR A 140 18.35 -9.25 -8.15
N GLY A 141 17.09 -9.58 -8.50
CA GLY A 141 16.02 -8.60 -8.66
C GLY A 141 16.11 -7.84 -9.98
N ASP A 142 15.43 -6.69 -10.08
CA ASP A 142 15.49 -5.80 -11.24
C ASP A 142 16.61 -4.75 -11.17
N CYS A 143 17.11 -4.46 -9.97
CA CYS A 143 18.08 -3.40 -9.73
C CYS A 143 19.10 -3.78 -8.66
N TYR A 144 20.05 -2.89 -8.43
CA TYR A 144 21.00 -2.97 -7.32
C TYR A 144 21.09 -1.63 -6.58
N ILE A 145 21.59 -1.68 -5.35
CA ILE A 145 21.81 -0.50 -4.52
C ILE A 145 23.14 0.15 -4.92
N SER A 146 23.10 1.30 -5.60
CA SER A 146 24.27 2.05 -6.05
C SER A 146 24.72 3.14 -5.08
N GLY A 147 23.88 3.50 -4.10
CA GLY A 147 24.17 4.55 -3.14
C GLY A 147 23.15 4.69 -2.02
N PHE A 148 23.34 5.70 -1.18
CA PHE A 148 22.44 6.08 -0.08
C PHE A 148 22.25 7.59 -0.03
N ILE A 149 21.08 8.03 0.43
CA ILE A 149 20.80 9.41 0.82
C ILE A 149 20.93 9.51 2.35
N GLU A 150 21.75 10.46 2.81
CA GLU A 150 21.92 10.79 4.22
C GLU A 150 21.36 12.18 4.53
N GLY A 151 20.65 12.27 5.66
CA GLY A 151 19.89 13.44 6.06
C GLY A 151 18.80 13.05 7.05
N GLY A 152 17.54 13.37 6.75
CA GLY A 152 16.43 13.01 7.61
C GLY A 152 15.07 13.20 6.93
N GLU A 153 14.09 12.51 7.47
CA GLU A 153 12.71 12.52 6.97
C GLU A 153 11.74 12.50 8.15
N LEU A 154 10.72 13.34 8.09
CA LEU A 154 9.62 13.41 9.06
C LEU A 154 8.33 13.26 8.28
N ASP A 155 7.60 12.18 8.52
CA ASP A 155 6.30 11.88 7.93
C ASP A 155 5.21 11.97 9.00
N ALA A 156 4.16 12.74 8.74
CA ALA A 156 3.02 12.87 9.63
C ALA A 156 1.70 12.71 8.88
N ILE A 157 0.79 11.97 9.51
CA ILE A 157 -0.59 11.81 9.05
C ILE A 157 -1.50 12.46 10.08
N VAL A 158 -2.23 13.48 9.65
CA VAL A 158 -3.21 14.22 10.45
C VAL A 158 -4.60 13.80 9.97
N SER A 159 -5.20 12.88 10.73
CA SER A 159 -6.51 12.29 10.49
C SER A 159 -7.56 13.02 11.32
N VAL A 160 -8.51 13.70 10.68
CA VAL A 160 -9.54 14.52 11.35
C VAL A 160 -10.94 13.97 11.04
N LYS A 161 -11.63 13.56 12.08
CA LYS A 161 -13.00 13.07 12.04
C LYS A 161 -13.95 14.16 12.49
N ILE A 162 -14.79 14.60 11.55
CA ILE A 162 -15.66 15.76 11.70
C ILE A 162 -17.06 15.27 12.04
N THR A 163 -17.62 15.82 13.13
CA THR A 163 -18.97 15.47 13.60
C THR A 163 -20.07 16.24 12.86
N ASP A 164 -19.81 17.51 12.53
CA ASP A 164 -20.71 18.38 11.76
C ASP A 164 -20.16 18.67 10.36
N LYS A 165 -20.74 18.02 9.35
CA LYS A 165 -20.35 18.17 7.94
C LYS A 165 -20.47 19.60 7.41
N SER A 166 -21.27 20.47 8.02
CA SER A 166 -21.34 21.87 7.59
C SER A 166 -20.02 22.62 7.79
N THR A 167 -19.19 22.16 8.73
CA THR A 167 -17.89 22.77 9.07
C THR A 167 -16.70 22.22 8.27
N GLU A 168 -16.91 21.22 7.40
CA GLU A 168 -15.85 20.48 6.71
C GLU A 168 -14.93 21.38 5.88
N SER A 169 -15.50 22.33 5.12
CA SER A 169 -14.73 23.27 4.30
C SER A 169 -13.86 24.22 5.13
N ASP A 170 -14.38 24.70 6.27
CA ASP A 170 -13.67 25.63 7.15
C ASP A 170 -12.51 24.93 7.89
N ILE A 171 -12.74 23.69 8.32
CA ILE A 171 -11.72 22.83 8.94
C ILE A 171 -10.62 22.50 7.93
N LYS A 172 -10.99 22.14 6.68
CA LYS A 172 -10.04 21.89 5.60
C LYS A 172 -9.15 23.11 5.35
N ALA A 173 -9.74 24.29 5.19
CA ALA A 173 -9.02 25.55 5.00
C ALA A 173 -8.16 25.96 6.21
N ALA A 174 -8.55 25.58 7.43
CA ALA A 174 -7.74 25.80 8.64
C ALA A 174 -6.51 24.89 8.68
N LEU A 175 -6.65 23.61 8.29
CA LEU A 175 -5.54 22.65 8.21
C LEU A 175 -4.56 23.02 7.09
N GLU A 176 -5.05 23.34 5.89
CA GLU A 176 -4.22 23.82 4.77
C GLU A 176 -3.43 25.08 5.13
N ALA A 177 -4.04 26.03 5.86
CA ALA A 177 -3.35 27.22 6.36
C ALA A 177 -2.32 26.91 7.47
N SER A 178 -2.52 25.84 8.25
CA SER A 178 -1.60 25.43 9.33
C SER A 178 -0.32 24.82 8.78
N PHE A 179 -0.42 24.07 7.68
CA PHE A 179 0.68 23.32 7.05
C PHE A 179 1.23 23.97 5.76
N GLY A 180 0.67 25.10 5.33
CA GLY A 180 1.09 25.82 4.13
C GLY A 180 2.54 26.33 4.19
N GLN A 181 3.15 26.49 3.00
CA GLN A 181 4.59 26.78 2.82
C GLN A 181 5.18 27.90 3.69
N GLY A 182 4.41 28.94 4.01
CA GLY A 182 4.87 30.07 4.83
C GLY A 182 5.20 29.72 6.30
N ASN A 183 4.52 28.73 6.88
CA ASN A 183 4.67 28.35 8.30
C ASN A 183 5.65 27.18 8.49
N ALA A 184 5.66 26.22 7.57
CA ALA A 184 6.56 25.06 7.64
C ALA A 184 8.01 25.44 7.29
N ALA A 185 8.22 26.29 6.28
CA ALA A 185 9.55 26.60 5.74
C ALA A 185 10.36 27.64 6.54
N GLY A 186 10.12 27.80 7.84
CA GLY A 186 10.87 28.71 8.70
C GLY A 186 10.67 30.21 8.40
N GLY A 187 9.60 30.57 7.65
CA GLY A 187 9.13 31.94 7.59
C GLY A 187 8.83 32.46 9.00
N LYS A 188 9.08 33.77 9.25
CA LYS A 188 8.96 34.35 10.61
C LYS A 188 7.69 33.88 11.30
N LEU A 189 7.86 33.12 12.39
CA LEU A 189 6.85 32.81 13.40
C LEU A 189 6.44 34.10 14.13
N ASN A 190 5.81 35.02 13.39
CA ASN A 190 5.17 36.22 13.88
C ASN A 190 3.88 35.83 14.59
N ALA A 191 4.02 35.27 15.79
CA ALA A 191 3.17 35.48 16.97
C ALA A 191 1.64 35.58 16.80
N SER A 192 1.08 34.92 15.78
CA SER A 192 -0.35 34.83 15.48
C SER A 192 -0.62 33.60 14.62
N PHE A 193 -0.30 32.40 15.14
CA PHE A 193 -1.10 31.24 14.80
C PHE A 193 -2.50 31.55 15.34
N ASN A 194 -3.37 32.04 14.45
CA ASN A 194 -4.51 32.85 14.87
C ASN A 194 -5.47 32.01 15.72
N LEU A 195 -5.52 32.32 17.03
CA LEU A 195 -6.21 31.53 18.06
C LEU A 195 -7.69 31.29 17.74
N ASP A 196 -8.26 32.14 16.88
CA ASP A 196 -9.62 32.05 16.39
C ASP A 196 -9.85 30.80 15.51
N LYS A 197 -8.86 30.33 14.76
CA LYS A 197 -9.01 29.16 13.86
C LYS A 197 -8.88 27.81 14.57
N THR A 198 -8.19 27.74 15.71
CA THR A 198 -8.19 26.53 16.55
C THR A 198 -9.58 26.21 17.10
N ASN A 199 -10.51 27.18 17.14
CA ASN A 199 -11.91 26.93 17.49
C ASN A 199 -12.63 25.97 16.52
N ALA A 200 -12.30 25.98 15.23
CA ALA A 200 -12.91 25.09 14.24
C ALA A 200 -12.62 23.61 14.52
N LEU A 201 -11.47 23.32 15.15
CA LEU A 201 -11.03 21.97 15.50
C LEU A 201 -11.49 21.50 16.88
N LYS A 202 -12.03 22.38 17.74
CA LYS A 202 -12.44 22.03 19.12
C LYS A 202 -13.51 20.93 19.21
N ASN A 203 -14.30 20.75 18.15
CA ASN A 203 -15.38 19.76 18.06
C ASN A 203 -15.02 18.55 17.18
N CYS A 204 -13.74 18.40 16.78
CA CYS A 204 -13.26 17.31 15.93
C CYS A 204 -12.39 16.32 16.71
N GLU A 205 -12.51 15.04 16.38
CA GLU A 205 -11.54 14.03 16.85
C GLU A 205 -10.34 14.08 15.90
N THR A 206 -9.21 14.64 16.36
CA THR A 206 -7.96 14.72 15.59
C THR A 206 -6.98 13.67 16.10
N THR A 207 -6.54 12.78 15.21
CA THR A 207 -5.44 11.83 15.46
C THR A 207 -4.24 12.26 14.64
N ILE A 208 -3.07 12.39 15.28
CA ILE A 208 -1.81 12.67 14.61
C ILE A 208 -0.86 11.49 14.85
N THR A 209 -0.43 10.86 13.76
CA THR A 209 0.64 9.85 13.77
C THR A 209 1.87 10.49 13.13
N VAL A 210 3.02 10.46 13.81
CA VAL A 210 4.29 10.98 13.28
C VAL A 210 5.34 9.88 13.35
N ASN A 211 6.04 9.70 12.24
CA ASN A 211 7.26 8.91 12.12
C ASN A 211 8.41 9.83 11.68
N TRP A 212 9.63 9.56 12.13
CA TRP A 212 10.79 10.30 11.65
C TRP A 212 12.08 9.47 11.71
N ASN A 213 12.99 9.77 10.78
CA ASN A 213 14.33 9.24 10.69
C ASN A 213 15.32 10.42 10.63
N GLY A 214 16.38 10.38 11.44
CA GLY A 214 17.28 11.53 11.60
C GLY A 214 16.73 12.63 12.50
N GLY A 215 17.55 13.61 12.84
CA GLY A 215 17.20 14.71 13.76
C GLY A 215 17.23 14.35 15.26
N GLY A 216 17.24 13.07 15.62
CA GLY A 216 17.21 12.63 17.03
C GLY A 216 15.86 12.90 17.68
N ASP A 217 15.84 13.39 18.91
CA ASP A 217 14.60 13.72 19.63
C ASP A 217 14.02 15.05 19.13
N ILE A 218 13.08 14.97 18.16
CA ILE A 218 12.45 16.15 17.54
C ILE A 218 11.38 16.83 18.43
N LYS A 219 10.98 16.17 19.52
CA LYS A 219 9.95 16.62 20.49
C LYS A 219 10.27 15.99 21.86
N PRO A 220 10.09 16.70 22.99
CA PRO A 220 10.12 16.11 24.33
C PRO A 220 9.24 14.85 24.45
N ALA A 221 9.66 13.87 25.24
CA ALA A 221 8.95 12.59 25.37
C ALA A 221 7.50 12.77 25.88
N ASP A 222 7.31 13.64 26.89
CA ASP A 222 6.03 13.83 27.58
C ASP A 222 5.01 14.70 26.83
N GLU A 223 5.42 15.40 25.76
CA GLU A 223 4.54 16.26 24.95
C GLU A 223 3.68 15.41 24.01
N LEU A 224 2.36 15.62 23.97
CA LEU A 224 1.48 14.91 23.03
C LEU A 224 1.54 15.54 21.62
N TRP A 225 1.33 14.73 20.58
CA TRP A 225 1.24 15.26 19.21
C TRP A 225 -0.02 16.10 19.03
N SER A 226 0.19 17.37 18.69
CA SER A 226 -0.81 18.36 18.32
C SER A 226 -0.39 19.03 17.00
N ILE A 227 -1.28 19.81 16.38
CA ILE A 227 -0.93 20.57 15.18
C ILE A 227 0.20 21.55 15.48
N GLU A 228 0.18 22.21 16.64
CA GLU A 228 1.23 23.13 17.07
C GLU A 228 2.58 22.42 17.28
N SER A 229 2.59 21.29 18.00
CA SER A 229 3.84 20.54 18.25
C SER A 229 4.40 19.92 16.96
N LEU A 230 3.54 19.49 16.03
CA LEU A 230 3.93 19.03 14.71
C LEU A 230 4.54 20.15 13.85
N THR A 231 3.88 21.31 13.73
CA THR A 231 4.42 22.45 12.98
C THR A 231 5.74 22.94 13.56
N LYS A 232 5.88 22.98 14.89
CA LYS A 232 7.11 23.32 15.60
C LYS A 232 8.24 22.32 15.33
N ALA A 233 7.95 21.01 15.40
CA ALA A 233 8.91 19.96 15.11
C ALA A 233 9.36 20.01 13.64
N ALA A 234 8.42 20.16 12.70
CA ALA A 234 8.69 20.28 11.27
C ALA A 234 9.59 21.49 10.93
N ALA A 235 9.31 22.67 11.48
CA ALA A 235 10.12 23.87 11.25
C ALA A 235 11.53 23.79 11.86
N ALA A 236 11.70 23.06 12.97
CA ALA A 236 13.00 22.81 13.58
C ALA A 236 13.78 21.63 12.94
N PHE A 237 13.11 20.80 12.15
CA PHE A 237 13.63 19.52 11.67
C PHE A 237 14.95 19.64 10.89
N PRO A 238 15.13 20.56 9.92
CA PRO A 238 16.38 20.66 9.17
C PRO A 238 17.60 20.95 10.05
N TYR A 239 17.44 21.80 11.06
CA TYR A 239 18.51 22.14 12.02
C TYR A 239 18.87 20.94 12.89
N ASN A 240 17.87 20.15 13.31
CA ASN A 240 18.10 18.92 14.06
C ASN A 240 18.81 17.86 13.19
N VAL A 241 18.37 17.70 11.94
CA VAL A 241 18.99 16.79 10.96
C VAL A 241 20.43 17.20 10.60
N ALA A 242 20.75 18.50 10.59
CA ALA A 242 22.13 18.96 10.41
C ALA A 242 23.08 18.44 11.51
N ARG A 243 22.55 18.15 12.70
CA ARG A 243 23.30 17.64 13.86
C ARG A 243 23.27 16.12 13.99
N CYS A 244 22.20 15.47 13.56
CA CYS A 244 22.01 14.03 13.66
C CYS A 244 21.41 13.47 12.35
N PRO A 245 22.19 13.46 11.25
CA PRO A 245 21.74 12.82 10.01
C PRO A 245 21.68 11.30 10.16
N GLN A 246 20.81 10.66 9.39
CA GLN A 246 20.66 9.22 9.24
C GLN A 246 20.48 8.89 7.76
N ARG A 247 20.66 7.61 7.39
CA ARG A 247 20.30 7.13 6.06
C ARG A 247 18.79 7.02 5.94
N THR A 248 18.21 7.74 4.98
CA THR A 248 16.77 7.75 4.72
C THR A 248 16.40 6.84 3.58
N TYR A 249 17.16 6.88 2.47
CA TYR A 249 16.89 6.12 1.26
C TYR A 249 18.12 5.38 0.73
N ALA A 250 17.89 4.18 0.21
CA ALA A 250 18.78 3.51 -0.74
C ALA A 250 18.48 4.01 -2.16
N ILE A 251 19.53 4.17 -2.96
CA ILE A 251 19.46 4.62 -4.34
C ILE A 251 19.57 3.39 -5.23
N LEU A 252 18.56 3.19 -6.06
CA LEU A 252 18.43 2.02 -6.91
C LEU A 252 18.91 2.32 -8.33
N THR A 253 19.52 1.35 -8.99
CA THR A 253 19.97 1.48 -10.39
C THR A 253 19.69 0.19 -11.15
N LYS A 254 19.02 0.30 -12.30
CA LYS A 254 18.70 -0.87 -13.16
C LYS A 254 20.01 -1.48 -13.69
N TYR A 255 20.12 -2.82 -13.68
CA TYR A 255 21.32 -3.52 -14.15
C TYR A 255 21.71 -3.19 -15.60
N GLU A 256 20.72 -2.81 -16.42
CA GLU A 256 20.92 -2.42 -17.82
C GLU A 256 21.82 -1.20 -18.01
N ASN A 257 22.02 -0.39 -16.97
CA ASN A 257 22.96 0.75 -17.01
C ASN A 257 24.43 0.32 -16.91
N LEU A 258 24.72 -0.95 -16.61
CA LEU A 258 26.08 -1.48 -16.47
C LEU A 258 26.62 -2.02 -17.79
N LEU A 259 27.76 -1.49 -18.24
CA LEU A 259 28.47 -2.00 -19.43
C LEU A 259 28.85 -3.48 -19.29
N SER A 260 29.22 -3.90 -18.08
CA SER A 260 29.53 -5.29 -17.72
C SER A 260 28.34 -6.23 -17.89
N PHE A 261 27.15 -5.81 -17.47
CA PHE A 261 25.89 -6.54 -17.69
C PHE A 261 25.49 -6.60 -19.17
N GLN A 262 25.65 -5.50 -19.92
CA GLN A 262 25.34 -5.48 -21.35
C GLN A 262 26.27 -6.37 -22.21
N LYS A 263 27.47 -6.69 -21.72
CA LYS A 263 28.43 -7.60 -22.36
C LYS A 263 28.13 -9.10 -22.10
N LEU A 264 27.19 -9.44 -21.21
CA LEU A 264 26.88 -10.84 -20.89
C LEU A 264 26.32 -11.60 -22.10
N SER A 265 26.72 -12.86 -22.23
CA SER A 265 26.19 -13.79 -23.22
C SER A 265 26.15 -15.21 -22.63
N PRO A 266 24.95 -15.79 -22.39
CA PRO A 266 23.63 -15.22 -22.60
C PRO A 266 23.30 -14.08 -21.62
N LYS A 267 22.63 -13.02 -22.10
CA LYS A 267 22.13 -11.93 -21.24
C LYS A 267 20.76 -12.30 -20.67
N PRO A 268 20.53 -12.25 -19.35
CA PRO A 268 19.22 -12.45 -18.76
C PRO A 268 18.28 -11.27 -19.07
N THR A 269 17.01 -11.54 -19.34
CA THR A 269 15.98 -10.49 -19.42
C THR A 269 15.56 -10.09 -18.02
N VAL A 270 15.67 -8.80 -17.70
CA VAL A 270 15.21 -8.19 -16.45
C VAL A 270 13.73 -7.83 -16.59
N LEU A 271 12.94 -8.02 -15.53
CA LEU A 271 11.52 -7.61 -15.52
C LEU A 271 11.40 -6.13 -15.15
N ASP A 272 10.52 -5.41 -15.84
CA ASP A 272 10.25 -4.00 -15.59
C ASP A 272 8.88 -3.83 -14.91
N TYR A 273 8.85 -3.06 -13.82
CA TYR A 273 7.68 -2.90 -12.95
C TYR A 273 7.12 -1.47 -12.93
N ASP A 274 7.71 -0.55 -13.70
CA ASP A 274 7.34 0.88 -13.70
C ASP A 274 5.82 1.06 -13.94
N VAL A 275 5.21 0.27 -14.84
CA VAL A 275 3.75 0.28 -15.10
C VAL A 275 2.96 -0.57 -14.11
N ALA A 276 3.48 -1.73 -13.72
CA ALA A 276 2.82 -2.64 -12.78
C ALA A 276 2.60 -2.00 -11.38
N SER A 277 3.46 -1.06 -11.01
CA SER A 277 3.37 -0.31 -9.76
C SER A 277 2.08 0.52 -9.64
N LEU A 278 1.56 1.06 -10.76
CA LEU A 278 0.29 1.79 -10.76
C LEU A 278 -0.90 0.85 -10.49
N TYR A 279 -0.96 -0.29 -11.18
CA TYR A 279 -2.00 -1.30 -10.98
C TYR A 279 -2.02 -1.81 -9.52
N THR A 280 -0.85 -2.05 -8.95
CA THR A 280 -0.75 -2.59 -7.58
C THR A 280 -1.02 -1.55 -6.50
N ASN A 281 -0.91 -0.25 -6.80
CA ASN A 281 -1.45 0.80 -5.95
C ASN A 281 -2.99 0.74 -5.85
N ASP A 282 -3.71 0.45 -6.94
CA ASP A 282 -5.15 0.21 -6.89
C ASP A 282 -5.50 -1.12 -6.18
N LEU A 283 -4.70 -2.18 -6.34
CA LEU A 283 -4.82 -3.41 -5.54
C LEU A 283 -4.67 -3.13 -4.04
N LEU A 284 -3.76 -2.23 -3.64
CA LEU A 284 -3.55 -1.85 -2.24
C LEU A 284 -4.78 -1.11 -1.69
N ASP A 285 -5.35 -0.17 -2.44
CA ASP A 285 -6.57 0.52 -2.02
C ASP A 285 -7.77 -0.44 -1.89
N ALA A 286 -7.89 -1.43 -2.79
CA ALA A 286 -8.88 -2.49 -2.68
C ALA A 286 -8.67 -3.37 -1.44
N MET A 287 -7.43 -3.79 -1.18
CA MET A 287 -7.03 -4.55 0.01
C MET A 287 -7.39 -3.79 1.30
N MET A 288 -7.16 -2.49 1.33
CA MET A 288 -7.52 -1.63 2.47
C MET A 288 -9.02 -1.46 2.65
N ALA A 289 -9.78 -1.34 1.55
CA ALA A 289 -11.24 -1.32 1.60
C ALA A 289 -11.78 -2.64 2.17
N TYR A 290 -11.22 -3.80 1.76
CA TYR A 290 -11.58 -5.10 2.32
C TYR A 290 -11.19 -5.26 3.79
N LYS A 291 -10.01 -4.78 4.21
CA LYS A 291 -9.58 -4.82 5.62
C LYS A 291 -10.52 -4.02 6.53
N ASN A 292 -11.05 -2.89 6.05
CA ASN A 292 -12.09 -2.11 6.72
C ASN A 292 -13.42 -2.88 6.77
N ILE A 293 -13.89 -3.43 5.64
CA ILE A 293 -15.10 -4.25 5.58
C ILE A 293 -15.03 -5.42 6.57
N TRP A 294 -13.91 -6.15 6.61
CA TRP A 294 -13.70 -7.27 7.51
C TRP A 294 -13.80 -6.87 8.99
N LYS A 295 -13.20 -5.73 9.36
CA LYS A 295 -13.33 -5.15 10.71
C LYS A 295 -14.76 -4.72 11.03
N LYS A 296 -15.46 -4.10 10.07
CA LYS A 296 -16.86 -3.74 10.26
C LYS A 296 -17.72 -5.00 10.52
N ILE A 297 -17.58 -6.05 9.72
CA ILE A 297 -18.32 -7.31 9.92
C ILE A 297 -18.06 -7.87 11.34
N HIS A 298 -16.82 -7.82 11.82
CA HIS A 298 -16.49 -8.27 13.16
C HIS A 298 -17.18 -7.43 14.28
N LEU A 299 -17.32 -6.12 14.08
CA LEU A 299 -18.08 -5.25 14.98
C LEU A 299 -19.59 -5.51 14.89
N ASP A 300 -20.14 -5.70 13.68
CA ASP A 300 -21.55 -5.99 13.47
C ASP A 300 -21.96 -7.34 14.10
N ILE A 301 -21.06 -8.34 14.11
CA ILE A 301 -21.25 -9.62 14.81
C ILE A 301 -21.34 -9.39 16.33
N ALA A 302 -20.36 -8.69 16.91
CA ALA A 302 -20.35 -8.42 18.36
C ALA A 302 -21.56 -7.58 18.82
N ASP A 303 -21.94 -6.54 18.06
CA ASP A 303 -23.13 -5.74 18.35
C ASP A 303 -24.44 -6.54 18.19
N TYR A 304 -24.46 -7.58 17.33
CA TYR A 304 -25.61 -8.47 17.18
C TYR A 304 -25.72 -9.48 18.33
N GLU A 305 -24.61 -10.11 18.72
CA GLU A 305 -24.52 -10.98 19.91
C GLU A 305 -24.97 -10.25 21.19
N ASP A 306 -24.52 -9.00 21.38
CA ASP A 306 -24.92 -8.13 22.50
C ASP A 306 -26.39 -7.65 22.43
N ASN A 307 -27.13 -7.95 21.35
CA ASN A 307 -28.47 -7.46 21.06
C ASN A 307 -28.56 -5.91 20.93
N ASN A 308 -27.47 -5.23 20.57
CA ASN A 308 -27.44 -3.78 20.31
C ASN A 308 -28.06 -3.41 18.94
N VAL A 309 -28.01 -4.33 17.96
CA VAL A 309 -28.52 -4.11 16.59
C VAL A 309 -29.41 -5.26 16.08
N THR A 310 -30.37 -4.89 15.23
CA THR A 310 -31.06 -5.81 14.33
C THR A 310 -30.38 -5.82 12.96
N LEU A 311 -30.24 -7.00 12.36
CA LEU A 311 -29.77 -7.13 10.98
C LEU A 311 -30.96 -7.12 10.01
N LYS A 312 -30.76 -6.51 8.84
CA LYS A 312 -31.75 -6.50 7.75
C LYS A 312 -31.05 -6.90 6.45
N THR A 313 -31.69 -7.72 5.63
CA THR A 313 -31.17 -8.14 4.33
C THR A 313 -30.81 -6.94 3.48
N ALA A 314 -29.68 -7.01 2.77
CA ALA A 314 -29.23 -5.92 1.92
C ALA A 314 -30.25 -5.61 0.81
N LYS A 315 -30.63 -4.34 0.67
CA LYS A 315 -31.45 -3.89 -0.46
C LYS A 315 -30.56 -3.65 -1.67
N ILE A 316 -30.36 -4.68 -2.47
CA ILE A 316 -29.79 -4.52 -3.81
C ILE A 316 -30.89 -3.93 -4.68
N GLU A 317 -30.73 -2.66 -5.09
CA GLU A 317 -31.55 -2.14 -6.19
C GLU A 317 -31.26 -2.98 -7.44
N PRO A 318 -32.29 -3.54 -8.12
CA PRO A 318 -32.05 -4.22 -9.38
C PRO A 318 -31.38 -3.23 -10.34
N ARG A 319 -30.31 -3.66 -11.01
CA ARG A 319 -29.67 -2.90 -12.08
C ARG A 319 -30.78 -2.35 -12.97
N LYS A 320 -30.94 -1.03 -13.02
CA LYS A 320 -31.88 -0.38 -13.94
C LYS A 320 -31.61 -1.02 -15.30
N ALA A 321 -32.60 -1.74 -15.83
CA ALA A 321 -32.41 -2.50 -17.04
C ALA A 321 -31.90 -1.52 -18.09
N ASP A 322 -30.66 -1.74 -18.54
CA ASP A 322 -30.06 -0.88 -19.54
C ASP A 322 -31.02 -0.82 -20.72
N VAL A 323 -31.33 0.39 -21.18
CA VAL A 323 -32.16 0.59 -22.37
C VAL A 323 -31.58 -0.32 -23.45
N LYS A 324 -32.44 -1.15 -24.06
CA LYS A 324 -32.04 -2.08 -25.11
C LYS A 324 -31.63 -1.32 -26.38
N THR A 325 -30.46 -0.71 -26.32
CA THR A 325 -29.66 -0.37 -27.49
C THR A 325 -28.90 -1.65 -27.82
N GLU A 326 -29.27 -2.30 -28.91
CA GLU A 326 -28.61 -3.53 -29.36
C GLU A 326 -27.19 -3.22 -29.83
N ILE A 327 -26.24 -3.25 -28.89
CA ILE A 327 -24.82 -3.36 -29.20
C ILE A 327 -24.52 -4.85 -29.30
N GLY A 328 -24.13 -5.29 -30.49
CA GLY A 328 -24.09 -6.71 -30.86
C GLY A 328 -23.18 -7.55 -29.97
N LYS A 329 -23.59 -8.81 -29.75
CA LYS A 329 -22.77 -9.83 -29.08
C LYS A 329 -21.42 -9.97 -29.82
N PRO A 330 -20.26 -9.94 -29.13
CA PRO A 330 -18.98 -10.25 -29.78
C PRO A 330 -18.96 -11.72 -30.25
N LYS A 331 -18.26 -11.94 -31.37
CA LYS A 331 -18.45 -13.03 -32.34
C LYS A 331 -17.92 -14.42 -31.93
N ARG A 332 -18.12 -14.88 -30.69
CA ARG A 332 -17.61 -16.19 -30.24
C ARG A 332 -18.25 -17.38 -30.97
N MET A 333 -19.49 -17.25 -31.43
CA MET A 333 -20.22 -18.31 -32.15
C MET A 333 -19.96 -18.32 -33.65
N GLU A 334 -19.73 -17.16 -34.28
CA GLU A 334 -19.30 -17.09 -35.68
C GLU A 334 -17.85 -17.61 -35.85
N ALA A 335 -16.96 -17.33 -34.90
CA ALA A 335 -15.58 -17.84 -34.95
C ALA A 335 -15.51 -19.38 -34.90
N LEU A 336 -16.36 -20.03 -34.10
CA LEU A 336 -16.46 -21.49 -34.08
C LEU A 336 -17.05 -22.05 -35.38
N HIS A 337 -18.07 -21.40 -35.95
CA HIS A 337 -18.66 -21.83 -37.22
C HIS A 337 -17.69 -21.64 -38.40
N PHE A 338 -16.89 -20.57 -38.38
CA PHE A 338 -15.84 -20.30 -39.38
C PHE A 338 -14.66 -21.27 -39.27
N LEU A 339 -14.27 -21.66 -38.05
CA LEU A 339 -13.28 -22.73 -37.85
C LEU A 339 -13.80 -24.10 -38.31
N GLN A 340 -15.09 -24.38 -38.12
CA GLN A 340 -15.74 -25.60 -38.62
C GLN A 340 -15.78 -25.61 -40.16
N ASP A 341 -16.26 -24.54 -40.81
CA ASP A 341 -16.24 -24.40 -42.27
C ASP A 341 -14.81 -24.52 -42.85
N LEU A 342 -13.79 -23.94 -42.18
CA LEU A 342 -12.39 -24.07 -42.62
C LEU A 342 -11.88 -25.51 -42.54
N VAL A 343 -12.24 -26.25 -41.49
CA VAL A 343 -11.87 -27.67 -41.32
C VAL A 343 -12.58 -28.55 -42.36
N ASP A 344 -13.86 -28.32 -42.60
CA ASP A 344 -14.63 -29.09 -43.58
C ASP A 344 -14.21 -28.75 -45.03
N THR A 345 -13.92 -27.47 -45.33
CA THR A 345 -13.35 -27.06 -46.63
C THR A 345 -11.94 -27.63 -46.85
N ALA A 346 -11.10 -27.72 -45.81
CA ALA A 346 -9.80 -28.37 -45.90
C ALA A 346 -9.93 -29.89 -46.15
N ARG A 347 -10.98 -30.51 -45.59
CA ARG A 347 -11.28 -31.94 -45.75
C ARG A 347 -11.77 -32.31 -47.15
N GLU A 348 -12.49 -31.42 -47.82
CA GLU A 348 -12.93 -31.63 -49.21
C GLU A 348 -11.82 -31.40 -50.25
N ASN A 349 -10.79 -30.61 -49.93
CA ASN A 349 -9.69 -30.29 -50.85
C ASN A 349 -8.42 -31.16 -50.65
N ALA A 350 -8.32 -31.93 -49.57
CA ALA A 350 -7.17 -32.79 -49.28
C ALA A 350 -7.34 -34.19 -49.90
N GLY A 351 -6.75 -34.39 -51.08
CA GLY A 351 -6.56 -35.73 -51.64
C GLY A 351 -5.57 -36.57 -50.81
N ASP A 352 -6.07 -37.69 -50.27
CA ASP A 352 -5.36 -38.87 -49.75
C ASP A 352 -3.98 -38.64 -49.09
N SER A 353 -3.98 -38.05 -47.89
CA SER A 353 -2.85 -38.04 -46.93
C SER A 353 -3.37 -37.81 -45.51
N SER A 354 -4.00 -38.82 -44.94
CA SER A 354 -4.92 -38.71 -43.79
C SER A 354 -4.29 -38.72 -42.39
N GLU A 355 -2.96 -38.88 -42.25
CA GLU A 355 -2.33 -39.08 -40.93
C GLU A 355 -1.94 -37.79 -40.19
N GLN A 356 -1.56 -36.71 -40.88
CA GLN A 356 -0.98 -35.51 -40.23
C GLN A 356 -1.99 -34.59 -39.52
N VAL A 357 -3.30 -34.77 -39.75
CA VAL A 357 -4.35 -33.93 -39.13
C VAL A 357 -4.88 -34.54 -37.82
N LEU A 358 -4.80 -35.86 -37.66
CA LEU A 358 -5.24 -36.56 -36.45
C LEU A 358 -4.29 -36.37 -35.25
N GLU A 359 -3.01 -36.09 -35.51
CA GLU A 359 -2.00 -35.90 -34.46
C GLU A 359 -2.20 -34.60 -33.67
N LEU A 360 -2.60 -33.49 -34.34
CA LEU A 360 -2.92 -32.23 -33.66
C LEU A 360 -4.15 -32.32 -32.73
N VAL A 361 -5.14 -33.15 -33.07
CA VAL A 361 -6.40 -33.26 -32.31
C VAL A 361 -6.21 -34.09 -31.03
N ASN A 362 -5.36 -35.12 -31.08
CA ASN A 362 -5.07 -35.98 -29.93
C ASN A 362 -4.23 -35.29 -28.85
N LEU A 363 -3.41 -34.31 -29.20
CA LEU A 363 -2.62 -33.52 -28.22
C LEU A 363 -3.46 -32.66 -27.27
N LEU A 364 -4.76 -32.48 -27.54
CA LEU A 364 -5.65 -31.67 -26.73
C LEU A 364 -6.43 -32.45 -25.65
N HIS A 365 -6.33 -33.79 -25.59
CA HIS A 365 -7.15 -34.59 -24.67
C HIS A 365 -6.44 -35.82 -24.03
N SER A 366 -6.41 -35.85 -22.69
CA SER A 366 -6.26 -37.03 -21.78
C SER A 366 -4.84 -37.50 -21.31
N PRO A 367 -4.70 -38.27 -20.18
CA PRO A 367 -3.79 -37.85 -19.09
C PRO A 367 -2.89 -38.91 -18.39
N GLY A 368 -1.73 -38.47 -17.87
CA GLY A 368 -0.90 -39.16 -16.85
C GLY A 368 -0.03 -40.34 -17.35
N GLY A 369 1.17 -40.62 -16.82
CA GLY A 369 1.96 -39.88 -15.82
C GLY A 369 3.23 -40.63 -15.37
N THR A 370 3.79 -40.18 -14.22
CA THR A 370 4.87 -40.79 -13.37
C THR A 370 6.32 -40.67 -13.86
N HIS A 371 7.40 -40.65 -13.03
CA HIS A 371 7.66 -40.54 -11.56
C HIS A 371 9.04 -39.85 -11.35
N THR A 372 9.51 -39.27 -10.22
CA THR A 372 8.96 -38.93 -8.88
C THR A 372 9.86 -37.88 -8.18
N ALA A 373 9.29 -36.79 -7.65
CA ALA A 373 9.80 -36.04 -6.49
C ALA A 373 8.61 -35.32 -5.84
N SER A 374 8.41 -35.43 -4.53
CA SER A 374 7.14 -35.11 -3.88
C SER A 374 6.95 -33.60 -3.60
N SER A 375 6.32 -32.89 -4.52
CA SER A 375 5.60 -31.64 -4.24
C SER A 375 4.13 -31.95 -3.94
N GLN A 376 3.66 -31.62 -2.74
CA GLN A 376 2.23 -31.72 -2.42
C GLN A 376 1.47 -30.73 -3.30
N SER A 377 0.51 -31.23 -4.08
CA SER A 377 -0.27 -30.40 -5.00
C SER A 377 -1.11 -29.40 -4.23
N SER A 378 -0.93 -28.11 -4.56
CA SER A 378 -1.88 -27.07 -4.25
C SER A 378 -3.25 -27.51 -4.79
N LYS A 379 -4.19 -27.83 -3.89
CA LYS A 379 -5.58 -27.99 -4.31
C LYS A 379 -6.02 -26.66 -4.90
N ASN A 380 -6.47 -26.65 -6.15
CA ASN A 380 -7.20 -25.50 -6.70
C ASN A 380 -8.42 -25.28 -5.80
N PHE A 381 -8.34 -24.28 -4.94
CA PHE A 381 -9.44 -23.91 -4.06
C PHE A 381 -10.42 -23.10 -4.89
N GLU A 382 -11.45 -23.77 -5.40
CA GLU A 382 -12.52 -23.15 -6.16
C GLU A 382 -13.30 -22.23 -5.21
N TYR A 383 -13.04 -20.93 -5.30
CA TYR A 383 -13.62 -19.94 -4.39
C TYR A 383 -15.10 -19.73 -4.75
N PRO A 384 -16.01 -19.71 -3.76
CA PRO A 384 -17.42 -19.48 -4.02
C PRO A 384 -17.64 -18.03 -4.46
N ASP A 385 -17.91 -17.83 -5.76
CA ASP A 385 -18.46 -16.57 -6.23
C ASP A 385 -19.88 -16.42 -5.67
N ASN A 386 -20.04 -15.57 -4.65
CA ASN A 386 -21.36 -15.08 -4.24
C ASN A 386 -21.84 -14.08 -5.30
N ILE A 387 -22.30 -14.59 -6.46
CA ILE A 387 -22.75 -13.81 -7.62
C ILE A 387 -23.98 -12.97 -7.27
N GLY A 388 -23.76 -11.79 -6.69
CA GLY A 388 -24.79 -10.79 -6.41
C GLY A 388 -25.86 -11.17 -5.40
N ILE A 389 -25.70 -12.28 -4.66
CA ILE A 389 -26.65 -12.73 -3.64
C ILE A 389 -26.33 -12.00 -2.30
N PRO A 390 -27.30 -11.30 -1.68
CA PRO A 390 -27.12 -10.78 -0.32
C PRO A 390 -26.79 -11.88 0.68
N TYR A 391 -25.95 -11.59 1.68
CA TYR A 391 -25.79 -12.48 2.82
C TYR A 391 -27.05 -12.46 3.70
N GLU A 392 -27.27 -13.57 4.41
CA GLU A 392 -28.40 -13.73 5.33
C GLU A 392 -28.25 -12.77 6.53
N PRO A 393 -29.36 -12.20 7.04
CA PRO A 393 -29.33 -11.20 8.12
C PRO A 393 -29.26 -11.86 9.50
N ASP A 394 -28.31 -12.76 9.69
CA ASP A 394 -28.09 -13.52 10.92
C ASP A 394 -26.58 -13.72 11.17
N GLU A 395 -26.24 -14.36 12.29
CA GLU A 395 -24.87 -14.64 12.71
C GLU A 395 -24.12 -15.50 11.68
N PHE A 396 -24.79 -16.52 11.12
CA PHE A 396 -24.21 -17.40 10.10
C PHE A 396 -23.91 -16.67 8.78
N GLY A 397 -24.81 -15.79 8.34
CA GLY A 397 -24.61 -14.93 7.18
C GLY A 397 -23.46 -13.94 7.35
N LEU A 398 -23.29 -13.37 8.55
CA LEU A 398 -22.15 -12.51 8.87
C LEU A 398 -20.83 -13.27 8.96
N GLU A 399 -20.77 -14.44 9.59
CA GLU A 399 -19.54 -15.26 9.62
C GLU A 399 -19.18 -15.80 8.22
N LYS A 400 -20.17 -16.17 7.40
CA LYS A 400 -19.94 -16.47 5.98
C LYS A 400 -19.34 -15.26 5.25
N ALA A 401 -19.93 -14.07 5.41
CA ALA A 401 -19.41 -12.84 4.83
C ALA A 401 -17.99 -12.50 5.31
N ARG A 402 -17.68 -12.74 6.60
CA ARG A 402 -16.36 -12.55 7.19
C ARG A 402 -15.31 -13.46 6.56
N LYS A 403 -15.67 -14.73 6.35
CA LYS A 403 -14.84 -15.72 5.65
C LYS A 403 -14.62 -15.30 4.20
N ASP A 404 -15.68 -15.01 3.46
CA ASP A 404 -15.60 -14.69 2.03
C ASP A 404 -14.84 -13.37 1.80
N CYS A 405 -15.02 -12.37 2.68
CA CYS A 405 -14.20 -11.15 2.70
C CYS A 405 -12.69 -11.43 2.89
N ARG A 406 -12.32 -12.48 3.64
CA ARG A 406 -10.93 -12.92 3.77
C ARG A 406 -10.44 -13.65 2.51
N LEU A 407 -11.31 -14.39 1.82
CA LEU A 407 -10.97 -15.01 0.54
C LEU A 407 -10.70 -13.95 -0.53
N GLU A 408 -11.50 -12.88 -0.61
CA GLU A 408 -11.24 -11.75 -1.51
C GLU A 408 -9.90 -11.04 -1.23
N MET A 409 -9.52 -10.85 0.05
CA MET A 409 -8.17 -10.35 0.39
C MET A 409 -7.05 -11.31 -0.06
N LEU A 410 -7.25 -12.62 0.01
CA LEU A 410 -6.29 -13.60 -0.48
C LEU A 410 -6.20 -13.64 -2.01
N LYS A 411 -7.31 -13.40 -2.73
CA LYS A 411 -7.30 -13.20 -4.19
C LYS A 411 -6.42 -12.01 -4.57
N ILE A 412 -6.48 -10.89 -3.85
CA ILE A 412 -5.62 -9.73 -4.08
C ILE A 412 -4.13 -10.05 -3.84
N VAL A 413 -3.77 -10.80 -2.79
CA VAL A 413 -2.37 -11.22 -2.57
C VAL A 413 -1.88 -12.12 -3.72
N LYS A 414 -2.71 -13.08 -4.15
CA LYS A 414 -2.38 -13.95 -5.29
C LYS A 414 -2.19 -13.15 -6.58
N GLU A 415 -2.98 -12.10 -6.80
CA GLU A 415 -2.81 -11.22 -7.95
C GLU A 415 -1.47 -10.49 -7.93
N VAL A 416 -1.06 -9.97 -6.76
CA VAL A 416 0.27 -9.38 -6.60
C VAL A 416 1.37 -10.39 -6.93
N ASP A 417 1.26 -11.65 -6.48
CA ASP A 417 2.23 -12.69 -6.82
C ASP A 417 2.28 -13.03 -8.32
N GLU A 418 1.14 -13.00 -9.02
CA GLU A 418 1.11 -13.16 -10.48
C GLU A 418 1.77 -11.98 -11.20
N VAL A 419 1.51 -10.75 -10.78
CA VAL A 419 2.15 -9.54 -11.33
C VAL A 419 3.65 -9.49 -11.02
N ILE A 420 4.10 -10.01 -9.87
CA ILE A 420 5.55 -10.19 -9.57
C ILE A 420 6.19 -11.14 -10.59
N ALA A 421 5.51 -12.23 -10.96
CA ALA A 421 6.03 -13.19 -11.92
C ALA A 421 5.96 -12.69 -13.38
N ASN A 422 4.95 -11.89 -13.71
CA ASN A 422 4.75 -11.31 -15.04
C ASN A 422 4.11 -9.90 -14.95
N PRO A 423 4.92 -8.82 -15.01
CA PRO A 423 4.43 -7.44 -14.88
C PRO A 423 3.43 -7.05 -15.97
N MET A 424 3.51 -7.69 -17.15
CA MET A 424 2.64 -7.41 -18.29
C MET A 424 1.17 -7.74 -18.02
N LEU A 425 0.86 -8.54 -16.98
CA LEU A 425 -0.53 -8.80 -16.56
C LEU A 425 -1.26 -7.52 -16.10
N ALA A 426 -0.52 -6.53 -15.60
CA ALA A 426 -1.07 -5.21 -15.24
C ALA A 426 -1.51 -4.38 -16.46
N LEU A 427 -1.16 -4.80 -17.67
CA LEU A 427 -1.48 -4.14 -18.95
C LEU A 427 -2.47 -4.91 -19.81
N ASP A 428 -2.93 -6.09 -19.37
CA ASP A 428 -3.84 -6.95 -20.14
C ASP A 428 -5.30 -6.44 -20.06
N PRO A 429 -5.89 -5.92 -21.14
CA PRO A 429 -7.24 -5.37 -21.12
C PRO A 429 -8.34 -6.45 -21.10
N GLU A 430 -8.00 -7.69 -21.45
CA GLU A 430 -8.94 -8.82 -21.47
C GLU A 430 -8.87 -9.63 -20.15
N ARG A 431 -8.06 -9.20 -19.18
CA ARG A 431 -7.92 -9.85 -17.87
C ARG A 431 -9.18 -9.65 -17.02
N ASP A 432 -9.89 -10.74 -16.77
CA ASP A 432 -11.06 -10.77 -15.88
C ASP A 432 -10.73 -10.21 -14.48
N LEU A 433 -11.75 -9.65 -13.82
CA LEU A 433 -11.68 -9.16 -12.43
C LEU A 433 -11.31 -10.31 -11.47
N GLN A 434 -10.06 -10.31 -11.02
CA GLN A 434 -9.49 -11.37 -10.18
C GLN A 434 -10.04 -11.38 -8.74
N TYR A 435 -10.77 -10.32 -8.36
CA TYR A 435 -11.46 -10.17 -7.08
C TYR A 435 -12.71 -9.28 -7.27
N THR A 436 -13.69 -9.43 -6.38
CA THR A 436 -14.94 -8.65 -6.39
C THR A 436 -14.64 -7.19 -6.02
N ASN A 437 -15.30 -6.21 -6.63
CA ASN A 437 -15.11 -4.82 -6.21
C ASN A 437 -15.55 -4.63 -4.74
N PRO A 438 -14.72 -4.04 -3.84
CA PRO A 438 -15.06 -3.89 -2.42
C PRO A 438 -16.37 -3.14 -2.16
N THR A 439 -16.70 -2.16 -3.02
CA THR A 439 -17.96 -1.41 -2.93
C THR A 439 -19.16 -2.28 -3.26
N PHE A 440 -19.01 -3.21 -4.20
CA PHE A 440 -20.04 -4.18 -4.53
C PHE A 440 -20.21 -5.21 -3.41
N PHE A 441 -19.10 -5.79 -2.93
CA PHE A 441 -19.11 -6.71 -1.79
C PHE A 441 -19.81 -6.10 -0.56
N ARG A 442 -19.49 -4.84 -0.23
CA ARG A 442 -20.13 -4.09 0.88
C ARG A 442 -21.65 -3.93 0.72
N ARG A 443 -22.19 -3.95 -0.52
CA ARG A 443 -23.64 -3.90 -0.78
C ARG A 443 -24.34 -5.25 -0.62
N LEU A 444 -23.61 -6.35 -0.51
CA LEU A 444 -24.17 -7.68 -0.22
C LEU A 444 -24.38 -7.90 1.28
N LEU A 445 -23.69 -7.14 2.13
CA LEU A 445 -23.70 -7.30 3.59
C LEU A 445 -25.04 -6.86 4.21
N PRO A 446 -25.48 -7.52 5.31
CA PRO A 446 -26.64 -7.08 6.06
C PRO A 446 -26.47 -5.66 6.60
N VAL A 447 -27.59 -4.95 6.73
CA VAL A 447 -27.62 -3.58 7.27
C VAL A 447 -27.96 -3.64 8.76
N SER A 448 -26.97 -3.36 9.60
CA SER A 448 -27.11 -3.16 11.04
C SER A 448 -27.99 -1.94 11.35
N CYS A 449 -29.08 -2.15 12.09
CA CYS A 449 -30.06 -1.15 12.47
C CYS A 449 -30.27 -1.17 13.98
N LEU A 450 -29.92 -0.08 14.66
CA LEU A 450 -30.11 0.09 16.12
C LEU A 450 -31.57 -0.18 16.52
N GLN A 451 -31.76 -0.88 17.64
CA GLN A 451 -33.07 -1.43 18.04
C GLN A 451 -34.08 -0.32 18.38
N THR A 452 -33.72 0.66 19.21
CA THR A 452 -34.62 1.78 19.59
C THR A 452 -33.89 3.06 20.04
N ALA A 453 -34.61 4.18 20.10
CA ALA A 453 -34.06 5.48 20.53
C ALA A 453 -33.55 5.53 21.98
N ARG A 454 -34.01 4.62 22.87
CA ARG A 454 -33.46 4.47 24.23
C ARG A 454 -32.07 3.80 24.20
N ASP A 455 -31.83 2.95 23.22
CA ASP A 455 -30.57 2.20 23.08
C ASP A 455 -29.48 3.06 22.46
N VAL A 456 -29.83 4.04 21.62
CA VAL A 456 -28.89 5.09 21.16
C VAL A 456 -28.23 5.78 22.36
N PHE A 457 -29.01 6.16 23.37
CA PHE A 457 -28.48 6.81 24.58
C PHE A 457 -27.55 5.89 25.38
N LEU A 458 -27.94 4.63 25.57
CA LEU A 458 -27.14 3.61 26.28
C LEU A 458 -25.87 3.20 25.52
N PHE A 459 -25.92 3.11 24.19
CA PHE A 459 -24.79 2.81 23.31
C PHE A 459 -23.73 3.90 23.38
N PHE A 460 -24.13 5.18 23.26
CA PHE A 460 -23.21 6.30 23.42
C PHE A 460 -22.63 6.39 24.85
N LEU A 461 -23.44 6.13 25.88
CA LEU A 461 -22.97 6.08 27.28
C LEU A 461 -21.96 4.95 27.53
N ARG A 462 -22.21 3.73 27.04
CA ARG A 462 -21.27 2.61 27.16
C ARG A 462 -19.96 2.87 26.42
N LYS A 463 -20.01 3.45 25.21
CA LYS A 463 -18.80 3.81 24.44
C LYS A 463 -17.98 4.90 25.14
N ALA A 464 -18.64 5.90 25.74
CA ALA A 464 -17.98 6.90 26.57
C ALA A 464 -17.33 6.30 27.83
N PHE A 465 -17.98 5.31 28.46
CA PHE A 465 -17.44 4.64 29.66
C PHE A 465 -16.23 3.75 29.36
N LEU A 466 -16.23 3.05 28.21
CA LEU A 466 -15.10 2.23 27.74
C LEU A 466 -13.88 3.06 27.30
N LEU A 467 -14.07 4.27 26.77
CA LEU A 467 -12.96 5.20 26.51
C LEU A 467 -12.53 6.01 27.75
N GLY A 468 -13.32 6.00 28.83
CA GLY A 468 -13.15 6.90 29.98
C GLY A 468 -12.30 6.38 31.14
N SER A 469 -11.80 5.15 31.09
CA SER A 469 -11.13 4.49 32.23
C SER A 469 -9.65 4.87 32.40
N LEU A 470 -9.33 6.18 32.47
CA LEU A 470 -8.01 6.69 32.90
C LEU A 470 -8.06 8.18 33.30
N LEU A 471 -8.85 8.50 34.32
CA LEU A 471 -8.69 9.72 35.13
C LEU A 471 -8.55 9.33 36.61
N PRO A 472 -7.48 9.75 37.30
CA PRO A 472 -7.28 9.40 38.70
C PRO A 472 -8.27 10.16 39.60
N ILE A 473 -8.88 9.45 40.54
CA ILE A 473 -9.70 10.04 41.60
C ILE A 473 -8.78 10.85 42.52
N THR A 474 -8.68 12.15 42.29
CA THR A 474 -8.08 13.08 43.26
C THR A 474 -9.02 13.21 44.45
N LYS A 475 -8.52 12.83 45.65
CA LYS A 475 -9.28 12.92 46.90
C LYS A 475 -9.67 14.37 47.17
N GLU A 476 -10.95 14.63 47.42
CA GLU A 476 -11.40 15.88 48.02
C GLU A 476 -10.73 16.10 49.38
N SER A 477 -9.98 17.18 49.52
CA SER A 477 -9.50 17.65 50.82
C SER A 477 -10.63 18.37 51.55
N LYS A 478 -11.14 17.78 52.64
CA LYS A 478 -12.09 18.47 53.52
C LYS A 478 -11.48 19.76 54.10
N PRO A 479 -12.24 20.86 54.23
CA PRO A 479 -11.79 22.02 54.99
C PRO A 479 -11.76 21.68 56.49
N GLY A 480 -10.61 21.86 57.13
CA GLY A 480 -10.47 21.73 58.58
C GLY A 480 -10.99 22.98 59.29
N PHE A 481 -12.07 22.84 60.06
CA PHE A 481 -12.46 23.81 61.07
C PHE A 481 -11.59 23.59 62.32
N ALA A 482 -11.09 24.67 62.93
CA ALA A 482 -10.26 24.61 64.13
C ALA A 482 -11.09 24.48 65.41
N MET A 483 -10.54 23.78 66.40
CA MET A 483 -10.67 24.11 67.83
C MET A 483 -9.38 23.72 68.56
N ASP A 484 -9.08 24.54 69.58
CA ASP A 484 -7.97 24.52 70.55
C ASP A 484 -6.53 24.72 70.01
#